data_AF-A0AAD7XHB1-F1
#
_entry.id   AF-A0AAD7XHB1-F1
#
_cell.length_a   1.000
_cell.length_b   1.000
_cell.length_c   1.000
_cell.angle_alpha   90.00
_cell.angle_beta   90.00
_cell.angle_gamma   90.00
#
_symmetry.space_group_name_H-M   'P 1'
#
loop_
_entity.id
_entity.type
_entity.pdbx_description
1 polymer ?
#
loop_
_entity_poly.entity_id
_entity_poly.type
_entity_poly.pdbx_seq_one_letter_code
_entity_poly.pdbx_strand_id
1 'polypeptide(L)'
;MRVVVSLSVAATSLAAVVSYFLLIRRRRRQRPVRVVIVFSGKRKSGKDFCSDALLARFAHGLAEIGRLSGPLKHAYASEHGLDYGELLAATDYKERYRRDMISWGEERRTADPGYFASLVLAAARAPILIVSDARRATDVAFFKERVPTVISVRVVACTPSAMLLLLLLRSRYAASLRSDETRGARGWHFVEGIDDAESECGLDGYQGWDFVVVNEPDRKAKTDAMLAAIVREASVGCYY
;
A
#
# COMPACT_ATOMS: atom_id res chain seq x y z
N MET A 1 -24.15 10.55 42.51
CA MET A 1 -22.99 10.35 41.61
C MET A 1 -23.51 10.00 40.23
N ARG A 2 -23.44 10.92 39.25
CA ARG A 2 -23.75 10.64 37.85
C ARG A 2 -22.46 10.21 37.17
N VAL A 3 -22.43 8.98 36.67
CA VAL A 3 -21.38 8.47 35.81
C VAL A 3 -21.48 9.21 34.48
N VAL A 4 -20.54 10.13 34.23
CA VAL A 4 -20.34 10.75 32.92
C VAL A 4 -19.62 9.72 32.07
N VAL A 5 -20.37 8.94 31.30
CA VAL A 5 -19.80 8.04 30.29
C VAL A 5 -19.34 8.90 29.12
N SER A 6 -18.03 8.89 28.87
CA SER A 6 -17.36 9.56 27.76
C SER A 6 -17.96 9.14 26.42
N LEU A 7 -18.57 10.10 25.72
CA LEU A 7 -19.27 9.94 24.44
C LEU A 7 -18.45 10.46 23.23
N SER A 8 -17.15 10.72 23.36
CA SER A 8 -16.43 11.57 22.39
C SER A 8 -15.55 10.89 21.33
N VAL A 9 -15.38 9.55 21.31
CA VAL A 9 -14.47 8.90 20.33
C VAL A 9 -15.20 8.15 19.20
N ALA A 10 -16.41 7.64 19.44
CA ALA A 10 -17.14 6.86 18.44
C ALA A 10 -17.83 7.74 17.37
N ALA A 11 -18.27 8.96 17.73
CA ALA A 11 -19.03 9.83 16.85
C ALA A 11 -18.18 10.53 15.78
N THR A 12 -16.92 10.86 16.09
CA THR A 12 -15.95 11.49 15.18
C THR A 12 -15.47 10.51 14.09
N SER A 13 -15.29 9.24 14.45
CA SER A 13 -14.97 8.15 13.52
C SER A 13 -16.04 7.96 12.43
N LEU A 14 -17.32 7.91 12.81
CA LEU A 14 -18.42 7.67 11.86
C LEU A 14 -18.59 8.84 10.88
N ALA A 15 -18.44 10.09 11.33
CA ALA A 15 -18.56 11.27 10.47
C ALA A 15 -17.46 11.35 9.41
N ALA A 16 -16.21 11.00 9.76
CA ALA A 16 -15.09 10.95 8.81
C ALA A 16 -15.29 9.84 7.76
N VAL A 17 -15.76 8.67 8.19
CA VAL A 17 -16.09 7.53 7.32
C VAL A 17 -17.24 7.89 6.36
N VAL A 18 -18.34 8.44 6.88
CA VAL A 18 -19.49 8.87 6.08
C VAL A 18 -19.07 9.95 5.08
N SER A 19 -18.27 10.93 5.48
CA SER A 19 -17.78 11.99 4.59
C SER A 19 -16.87 11.43 3.49
N TYR A 20 -15.96 10.51 3.82
CA TYR A 20 -15.13 9.82 2.82
C TYR A 20 -15.99 9.03 1.83
N PHE A 21 -17.00 8.30 2.32
CA PHE A 21 -17.94 7.58 1.45
C PHE A 21 -18.78 8.53 0.58
N LEU A 22 -19.22 9.67 1.11
CA LEU A 22 -19.98 10.66 0.35
C LEU A 22 -19.13 11.30 -0.76
N LEU A 23 -17.84 11.55 -0.50
CA LEU A 23 -16.88 11.99 -1.53
C LEU A 23 -16.81 10.97 -2.68
N ILE A 24 -16.87 9.68 -2.37
CA ILE A 24 -16.67 8.58 -3.34
C ILE A 24 -17.97 8.11 -3.99
N ARG A 25 -19.15 8.37 -3.42
CA ARG A 25 -20.43 7.80 -3.88
C ARG A 25 -21.18 8.58 -4.98
N ARG A 26 -20.56 9.54 -5.67
CA ARG A 26 -21.21 10.18 -6.84
C ARG A 26 -21.23 9.24 -8.07
N ARG A 27 -22.28 8.42 -8.14
CA ARG A 27 -22.93 7.72 -9.28
C ARG A 27 -22.06 6.88 -10.23
N ARG A 28 -21.97 5.57 -9.96
CA ARG A 28 -21.95 4.45 -10.93
C ARG A 28 -22.19 3.12 -10.19
N ARG A 29 -22.74 2.11 -10.87
CA ARG A 29 -22.97 0.76 -10.32
C ARG A 29 -21.61 0.11 -10.02
N GLN A 30 -21.23 -0.02 -8.75
CA GLN A 30 -19.96 -0.64 -8.34
C GLN A 30 -19.96 -2.13 -8.73
N ARG A 31 -18.89 -2.57 -9.40
CA ARG A 31 -18.63 -4.00 -9.59
C ARG A 31 -17.95 -4.53 -8.33
N PRO A 32 -18.26 -5.74 -7.86
CA PRO A 32 -17.54 -6.32 -6.73
C PRO A 32 -16.06 -6.49 -7.11
N VAL A 33 -15.17 -6.15 -6.18
CA VAL A 33 -13.74 -6.44 -6.32
C VAL A 33 -13.55 -7.95 -6.26
N ARG A 34 -12.95 -8.52 -7.30
CA ARG A 34 -12.67 -9.96 -7.43
C ARG A 34 -11.21 -10.26 -7.13
N VAL A 35 -10.34 -9.33 -7.49
CA VAL A 35 -8.90 -9.47 -7.36
C VAL A 35 -8.33 -8.25 -6.65
N VAL A 36 -7.50 -8.47 -5.64
CA VAL A 36 -6.64 -7.44 -5.07
C VAL A 36 -5.18 -7.78 -5.36
N ILE A 37 -4.44 -6.81 -5.90
CA ILE A 37 -3.00 -6.92 -6.10
C ILE A 37 -2.31 -6.02 -5.09
N VAL A 38 -1.64 -6.61 -4.09
CA VAL A 38 -1.02 -5.89 -2.98
C VAL A 38 0.46 -5.66 -3.27
N PHE A 39 0.84 -4.41 -3.52
CA PHE A 39 2.21 -4.00 -3.70
C PHE A 39 2.86 -3.58 -2.38
N SER A 40 4.09 -4.03 -2.18
CA SER A 40 5.00 -3.57 -1.15
C SER A 40 6.40 -3.36 -1.72
N GLY A 41 7.17 -2.49 -1.09
CA GLY A 41 8.55 -2.21 -1.49
C GLY A 41 9.09 -1.00 -0.78
N LYS A 42 10.40 -1.00 -0.53
CA LYS A 42 11.06 0.09 0.17
C LYS A 42 11.11 1.38 -0.67
N ARG A 43 11.28 2.53 -0.02
CA ARG A 43 11.43 3.86 -0.61
C ARG A 43 12.52 3.81 -1.68
N LYS A 44 12.23 4.38 -2.85
CA LYS A 44 13.09 4.36 -4.05
C LYS A 44 13.33 2.97 -4.67
N SER A 45 12.62 1.90 -4.27
CA SER A 45 12.64 0.63 -5.00
C SER A 45 11.93 0.70 -6.37
N GLY A 46 11.10 1.73 -6.58
CA GLY A 46 10.31 1.94 -7.79
C GLY A 46 8.98 1.16 -7.80
N LYS A 47 8.49 0.81 -6.61
CA LYS A 47 7.16 0.22 -6.42
C LYS A 47 6.04 0.99 -7.11
N ASP A 48 6.00 2.33 -6.96
CA ASP A 48 4.96 3.17 -7.57
C ASP A 48 5.02 3.09 -9.11
N PHE A 49 6.24 3.12 -9.67
CA PHE A 49 6.46 2.90 -11.11
C PHE A 49 5.93 1.53 -11.55
N CYS A 50 6.19 0.45 -10.79
CA CYS A 50 5.68 -0.87 -11.12
C CYS A 50 4.15 -0.98 -11.02
N SER A 51 3.52 -0.36 -10.01
CA SER A 51 2.06 -0.38 -9.89
C SER A 51 1.38 0.43 -11.00
N ASP A 52 1.94 1.57 -11.38
CA ASP A 52 1.42 2.40 -12.47
C ASP A 52 1.60 1.68 -13.82
N ALA A 53 2.77 1.08 -14.04
CA ALA A 53 3.04 0.28 -15.23
C ALA A 53 2.13 -0.96 -15.30
N LEU A 54 1.79 -1.57 -14.17
CA LEU A 54 0.83 -2.67 -14.12
C LEU A 54 -0.58 -2.19 -14.48
N LEU A 55 -1.04 -1.08 -13.89
CA LEU A 55 -2.34 -0.48 -14.19
C LEU A 55 -2.49 -0.20 -15.69
N ALA A 56 -1.46 0.36 -16.32
CA ALA A 56 -1.45 0.71 -17.74
C ALA A 56 -1.59 -0.50 -18.69
N ARG A 57 -1.42 -1.74 -18.19
CA ARG A 57 -1.57 -2.98 -18.96
C ARG A 57 -3.00 -3.53 -18.94
N PHE A 58 -3.85 -3.06 -18.02
CA PHE A 58 -5.26 -3.44 -17.98
C PHE A 58 -6.10 -2.55 -18.89
N ALA A 59 -7.15 -3.11 -19.47
CA ALA A 59 -8.11 -2.31 -20.23
C ALA A 59 -8.81 -1.29 -19.30
N HIS A 60 -9.22 -0.16 -19.87
CA HIS A 60 -9.81 0.94 -19.12
C HIS A 60 -11.02 0.47 -18.27
N GLY A 61 -10.98 0.77 -16.97
CA GLY A 61 -12.03 0.44 -16.01
C GLY A 61 -11.99 -0.99 -15.46
N LEU A 62 -11.05 -1.84 -15.86
CA LEU A 62 -10.85 -3.17 -15.27
C LEU A 62 -10.02 -3.13 -13.99
N ALA A 63 -9.07 -2.21 -13.89
CA ALA A 63 -8.23 -2.04 -12.72
C ALA A 63 -8.18 -0.58 -12.27
N GLU A 64 -7.91 -0.36 -10.99
CA GLU A 64 -7.62 0.96 -10.43
C GLU A 64 -6.61 0.85 -9.27
N ILE A 65 -5.95 1.95 -8.94
CA ILE A 65 -5.02 2.02 -7.80
C ILE A 65 -5.76 2.49 -6.55
N GLY A 66 -5.73 1.67 -5.51
CA GLY A 66 -6.09 2.02 -4.15
C GLY A 66 -4.84 2.43 -3.35
N ARG A 67 -4.98 3.47 -2.52
CA ARG A 67 -3.94 3.92 -1.58
C ARG A 67 -4.48 3.90 -0.16
N LEU A 68 -3.88 3.11 0.73
CA LEU A 68 -4.20 3.07 2.16
C LEU A 68 -3.88 4.41 2.84
N SER A 69 -2.88 5.14 2.33
CA SER A 69 -2.57 6.49 2.78
C SER A 69 -3.66 7.53 2.46
N GLY A 70 -4.55 7.25 1.50
CA GLY A 70 -5.65 8.15 1.14
C GLY A 70 -6.65 8.33 2.29
N PRO A 71 -7.29 7.23 2.77
CA PRO A 71 -8.15 7.26 3.94
C PRO A 71 -7.46 7.75 5.21
N LEU A 72 -6.19 7.40 5.41
CA LEU A 72 -5.38 7.89 6.54
C LEU A 72 -5.36 9.43 6.57
N LYS A 73 -4.94 10.05 5.47
CA LYS A 73 -4.88 11.51 5.34
C LYS A 73 -6.24 12.16 5.52
N HIS A 74 -7.27 11.58 4.92
CA HIS A 74 -8.63 12.13 4.99
C HIS A 74 -9.18 12.09 6.42
N ALA A 75 -9.07 10.94 7.08
CA ALA A 75 -9.59 10.78 8.43
C ALA A 75 -8.77 11.60 9.45
N TYR A 76 -7.45 11.67 9.30
CA TYR A 76 -6.60 12.53 10.12
C TYR A 76 -6.96 14.01 9.96
N ALA A 77 -7.09 14.50 8.71
CA ALA A 77 -7.44 15.88 8.43
C ALA A 77 -8.82 16.26 8.99
N SER A 78 -9.81 15.38 8.80
CA SER A 78 -11.18 15.61 9.30
C SER A 78 -11.24 15.70 10.83
N GLU A 79 -10.43 14.91 11.54
CA GLU A 79 -10.45 14.87 13.00
C GLU A 79 -9.70 16.05 13.64
N HIS A 80 -8.67 16.54 12.95
CA HIS A 80 -7.81 17.63 13.43
C HIS A 80 -8.14 19.00 12.82
N GLY A 81 -9.22 19.08 12.02
CA GLY A 81 -9.63 20.32 11.36
C GLY A 81 -8.60 20.85 10.35
N LEU A 82 -7.83 19.95 9.70
CA LEU A 82 -6.80 20.33 8.74
C LEU A 82 -7.38 20.37 7.31
N ASP A 83 -6.76 21.17 6.45
CA ASP A 83 -7.06 21.13 5.01
C ASP A 83 -6.57 19.81 4.39
N TYR A 84 -7.52 18.98 3.94
CA TYR A 84 -7.24 17.70 3.30
C TYR A 84 -6.51 17.87 1.96
N GLY A 85 -6.85 18.88 1.17
CA GLY A 85 -6.22 19.18 -0.11
C GLY A 85 -4.74 19.52 0.05
N GLU A 86 -4.41 20.34 1.05
CA GLU A 86 -3.01 20.65 1.38
C GLU A 86 -2.25 19.42 1.92
N LEU A 87 -2.91 18.55 2.70
CA LEU A 87 -2.31 17.31 3.21
C LEU A 87 -2.06 16.26 2.11
N LEU A 88 -2.81 16.35 1.00
CA LEU A 88 -2.56 15.56 -0.20
C LEU A 88 -1.33 16.04 -0.98
N ALA A 89 -1.07 17.34 -0.99
CA ALA A 89 0.03 17.97 -1.73
C ALA A 89 1.42 17.56 -1.22
N ALA A 90 2.43 17.68 -2.09
CA ALA A 90 3.83 17.42 -1.77
C ALA A 90 4.50 18.68 -1.21
N THR A 91 3.99 19.18 -0.08
CA THR A 91 4.40 20.44 0.56
C THR A 91 5.03 20.19 1.93
N ASP A 92 5.77 21.18 2.44
CA ASP A 92 6.31 21.18 3.81
C ASP A 92 5.20 21.01 4.87
N TYR A 93 4.00 21.47 4.55
CA TYR A 93 2.79 21.27 5.35
C TYR A 93 2.55 19.79 5.65
N LYS A 94 2.61 18.92 4.63
CA LYS A 94 2.44 17.48 4.81
C LYS A 94 3.56 16.87 5.66
N GLU A 95 4.81 17.30 5.45
CA GLU A 95 5.95 16.74 6.18
C GLU A 95 5.93 17.15 7.67
N ARG A 96 5.40 18.34 8.00
CA ARG A 96 5.18 18.80 9.39
C ARG A 96 4.29 17.84 10.18
N TYR A 97 3.19 17.38 9.60
CA TYR A 97 2.21 16.51 10.27
C TYR A 97 2.47 15.02 10.07
N ARG A 98 3.53 14.65 9.34
CA ARG A 98 3.76 13.27 8.93
C ARG A 98 3.92 12.33 10.11
N ARG A 99 4.71 12.73 11.11
CA ARG A 99 4.98 11.91 12.29
C ARG A 99 3.70 11.64 13.09
N ASP A 100 2.96 12.71 13.40
CA ASP A 100 1.72 12.62 14.19
C ASP A 100 0.63 11.86 13.45
N MET A 101 0.50 12.07 12.14
CA MET A 101 -0.43 11.31 11.29
C MET A 101 -0.08 9.82 11.25
N ILE A 102 1.20 9.45 11.20
CA ILE A 102 1.61 8.04 11.26
C ILE A 102 1.26 7.45 12.63
N SER A 103 1.59 8.14 13.73
CA SER A 103 1.28 7.68 15.10
C SER A 103 -0.22 7.45 15.28
N TRP A 104 -1.03 8.45 14.93
CA TRP A 104 -2.48 8.35 14.94
C TRP A 104 -3.00 7.21 14.06
N GLY A 105 -2.37 7.00 12.90
CA GLY A 105 -2.68 5.90 12.00
C GLY A 105 -2.40 4.53 12.63
N GLU A 106 -1.30 4.38 13.37
CA GLU A 106 -1.01 3.14 14.11
C GLU A 106 -2.02 2.90 15.22
N GLU A 107 -2.40 3.92 16.00
CA GLU A 107 -3.44 3.80 17.02
C GLU A 107 -4.76 3.25 16.42
N ARG A 108 -5.14 3.75 15.24
CA ARG A 108 -6.31 3.25 14.50
C ARG A 108 -6.14 1.80 14.08
N ARG A 109 -4.95 1.39 13.59
CA ARG A 109 -4.67 0.01 13.21
C ARG A 109 -4.58 -0.95 14.40
N THR A 110 -4.13 -0.49 15.56
CA THR A 110 -4.14 -1.28 16.79
C THR A 110 -5.56 -1.58 17.23
N ALA A 111 -6.47 -0.60 17.13
CA ALA A 111 -7.88 -0.79 17.46
C ALA A 111 -8.63 -1.61 16.40
N ASP A 112 -8.39 -1.35 15.12
CA ASP A 112 -8.97 -2.07 13.99
C ASP A 112 -7.91 -2.23 12.88
N PRO A 113 -7.25 -3.41 12.78
CA PRO A 113 -6.23 -3.67 11.78
C PRO A 113 -6.70 -3.50 10.33
N GLY A 114 -8.00 -3.64 10.09
CA GLY A 114 -8.63 -3.51 8.78
C GLY A 114 -9.12 -2.10 8.46
N TYR A 115 -8.97 -1.12 9.36
CA TYR A 115 -9.65 0.18 9.26
C TYR A 115 -9.47 0.84 7.89
N PHE A 116 -8.22 1.13 7.50
CA PHE A 116 -7.95 1.78 6.21
C PHE A 116 -8.18 0.86 5.01
N ALA A 117 -7.84 -0.42 5.13
CA ALA A 117 -8.02 -1.40 4.07
C ALA A 117 -9.50 -1.59 3.70
N SER A 118 -10.39 -1.55 4.69
CA SER A 118 -11.84 -1.62 4.51
C SER A 118 -12.38 -0.40 3.75
N LEU A 119 -11.87 0.80 4.06
CA LEU A 119 -12.24 2.03 3.37
C LEU A 119 -11.78 2.03 1.91
N VAL A 120 -10.56 1.54 1.63
CA VAL A 120 -10.06 1.40 0.26
C VAL A 120 -10.87 0.35 -0.52
N LEU A 121 -11.15 -0.81 0.08
CA LEU A 121 -11.93 -1.87 -0.56
C LEU A 121 -13.35 -1.40 -0.89
N ALA A 122 -14.02 -0.72 0.04
CA ALA A 122 -15.39 -0.25 -0.14
C ALA A 122 -15.48 0.95 -1.11
N ALA A 123 -14.39 1.71 -1.28
CA ALA A 123 -14.29 2.78 -2.26
C ALA A 123 -14.08 2.28 -3.69
N ALA A 124 -13.58 1.05 -3.85
CA ALA A 124 -13.21 0.51 -5.15
C ALA A 124 -14.42 0.38 -6.10
N ARG A 125 -14.19 0.68 -7.37
CA ARG A 125 -15.15 0.66 -8.48
C ARG A 125 -14.76 -0.34 -9.56
N ALA A 126 -13.47 -0.69 -9.65
CA ALA A 126 -12.95 -1.66 -10.59
C ALA A 126 -12.96 -3.09 -10.00
N PRO A 127 -13.12 -4.14 -10.83
CA PRO A 127 -13.04 -5.51 -10.36
C PRO A 127 -11.64 -5.92 -9.89
N ILE A 128 -10.59 -5.24 -10.37
CA ILE A 128 -9.20 -5.42 -9.92
C ILE A 128 -8.77 -4.17 -9.15
N LEU A 129 -8.38 -4.36 -7.89
CA LEU A 129 -7.89 -3.28 -7.04
C LEU A 129 -6.38 -3.45 -6.79
N ILE A 130 -5.58 -2.49 -7.23
CA ILE A 130 -4.13 -2.47 -7.02
C ILE A 130 -3.84 -1.64 -5.77
N VAL A 131 -3.58 -2.29 -4.64
CA VAL A 131 -3.19 -1.62 -3.39
C VAL A 131 -1.71 -1.30 -3.47
N SER A 132 -1.40 -0.04 -3.77
CA SER A 132 -0.04 0.37 -4.10
C SER A 132 0.89 0.58 -2.89
N ASP A 133 0.36 0.78 -1.69
CA ASP A 133 1.11 1.24 -0.52
C ASP A 133 0.86 0.44 0.77
N ALA A 134 0.71 -0.87 0.65
CA ALA A 134 0.70 -1.77 1.80
C ALA A 134 2.03 -1.76 2.54
N ARG A 135 1.95 -1.66 3.86
CA ARG A 135 3.12 -1.48 4.75
C ARG A 135 3.10 -2.44 5.93
N ARG A 136 1.93 -3.01 6.28
CA ARG A 136 1.78 -3.98 7.38
C ARG A 136 1.33 -5.34 6.86
N ALA A 137 1.72 -6.40 7.58
CA ALA A 137 1.22 -7.75 7.32
C ALA A 137 -0.31 -7.85 7.49
N THR A 138 -0.88 -7.06 8.40
CA THR A 138 -2.33 -6.97 8.62
C THR A 138 -3.07 -6.42 7.40
N ASP A 139 -2.47 -5.51 6.63
CA ASP A 139 -3.05 -5.03 5.37
C ASP A 139 -3.24 -6.22 4.40
N VAL A 140 -2.22 -7.07 4.27
CA VAL A 140 -2.24 -8.25 3.39
C VAL A 140 -3.25 -9.29 3.88
N ALA A 141 -3.26 -9.57 5.19
CA ALA A 141 -4.19 -10.50 5.82
C ALA A 141 -5.65 -10.08 5.58
N PHE A 142 -5.96 -8.80 5.78
CA PHE A 142 -7.29 -8.25 5.58
C PHE A 142 -7.85 -8.56 4.17
N PHE A 143 -7.04 -8.35 3.12
CA PHE A 143 -7.49 -8.63 1.76
C PHE A 143 -7.63 -10.12 1.51
N LYS A 144 -6.71 -10.95 2.03
CA LYS A 144 -6.77 -12.42 1.88
C LYS A 144 -8.03 -13.02 2.50
N GLU A 145 -8.53 -12.43 3.58
CA GLU A 145 -9.74 -12.89 4.25
C GLU A 145 -11.04 -12.48 3.54
N ARG A 146 -11.01 -11.41 2.73
CA ARG A 146 -12.24 -10.76 2.22
C ARG A 146 -12.39 -10.76 0.70
N VAL A 147 -11.32 -11.01 -0.03
CA VAL A 147 -11.32 -10.97 -1.50
C VAL A 147 -10.99 -12.35 -2.04
N PRO A 148 -11.73 -12.85 -3.06
CA PRO A 148 -11.54 -14.21 -3.59
C PRO A 148 -10.10 -14.50 -4.05
N THR A 149 -9.47 -13.54 -4.71
CA THR A 149 -8.10 -13.67 -5.20
C THR A 149 -7.26 -12.49 -4.70
N VAL A 150 -6.12 -12.81 -4.09
CA VAL A 150 -5.12 -11.81 -3.67
C VAL A 150 -3.77 -12.20 -4.22
N ILE A 151 -3.16 -11.28 -4.95
CA ILE A 151 -1.81 -11.42 -5.50
C ILE A 151 -0.89 -10.45 -4.78
N SER A 152 0.09 -10.97 -4.06
CA SER A 152 1.04 -10.18 -3.28
C SER A 152 2.36 -10.00 -4.03
N VAL A 153 2.79 -8.76 -4.18
CA VAL A 153 3.94 -8.36 -5.01
C VAL A 153 4.93 -7.55 -4.16
N ARG A 154 6.16 -8.05 -4.03
CA ARG A 154 7.28 -7.31 -3.44
C ARG A 154 8.15 -6.72 -4.53
N VAL A 155 8.33 -5.40 -4.53
CA VAL A 155 9.24 -4.70 -5.43
C VAL A 155 10.55 -4.41 -4.70
N VAL A 156 11.63 -4.97 -5.23
CA VAL A 156 13.00 -4.80 -4.74
C VAL A 156 13.86 -4.10 -5.77
N ALA A 157 14.80 -3.30 -5.31
CA ALA A 157 15.90 -2.78 -6.11
C ALA A 157 17.20 -3.19 -5.41
N CYS A 158 17.91 -4.19 -5.94
CA CYS A 158 19.18 -4.69 -5.46
C CYS A 158 20.16 -4.98 -6.60
N THR A 159 21.46 -4.79 -6.36
CA THR A 159 22.50 -5.04 -7.35
C THR A 159 22.75 -6.54 -7.58
N PRO A 160 23.41 -6.91 -8.70
CA PRO A 160 23.70 -8.32 -9.03
C PRO A 160 24.42 -9.11 -7.93
N SER A 161 25.23 -8.45 -7.09
CA SER A 161 25.96 -9.11 -5.99
C SER A 161 25.05 -9.51 -4.81
N ALA A 162 24.03 -8.71 -4.48
CA ALA A 162 23.02 -9.08 -3.49
C ALA A 162 22.08 -10.18 -4.02
N MET A 163 21.85 -10.20 -5.33
CA MET A 163 21.09 -11.27 -6.02
C MET A 163 21.77 -12.64 -5.87
N LEU A 164 23.09 -12.70 -6.04
CA LEU A 164 23.84 -13.95 -5.89
C LEU A 164 23.76 -14.49 -4.46
N LEU A 165 23.80 -13.61 -3.45
CA LEU A 165 23.64 -13.98 -2.06
C LEU A 165 22.21 -14.46 -1.73
N LEU A 166 21.19 -13.83 -2.32
CA LEU A 166 19.78 -14.24 -2.26
C LEU A 166 19.55 -15.64 -2.87
N LEU A 167 20.19 -15.91 -4.01
CA LEU A 167 20.10 -17.21 -4.69
C LEU A 167 20.89 -18.31 -3.98
N LEU A 168 22.07 -17.98 -3.44
CA LEU A 168 22.96 -18.95 -2.78
C LEU A 168 22.53 -19.30 -1.36
N LEU A 169 22.01 -18.36 -0.57
CA LEU A 169 21.72 -18.62 0.83
C LEU A 169 20.50 -19.52 1.05
N ARG A 170 19.63 -19.74 0.03
CA ARG A 170 18.29 -20.36 0.18
C ARG A 170 17.51 -19.87 1.41
N SER A 171 17.91 -18.72 1.95
CA SER A 171 17.49 -18.19 3.23
C SER A 171 16.69 -16.95 2.94
N ARG A 172 15.41 -17.05 3.25
CA ARG A 172 14.37 -16.05 2.98
C ARG A 172 14.64 -14.70 3.66
N TYR A 173 15.68 -14.60 4.48
CA TYR A 173 16.14 -13.39 5.15
C TYR A 173 17.07 -12.50 4.31
N ALA A 174 17.62 -13.00 3.20
CA ALA A 174 18.58 -12.24 2.39
C ALA A 174 17.95 -11.07 1.59
N ALA A 175 16.63 -11.04 1.43
CA ALA A 175 15.94 -9.95 0.71
C ALA A 175 15.94 -8.61 1.47
N SER A 176 16.24 -8.65 2.78
CA SER A 176 16.32 -7.47 3.64
C SER A 176 17.73 -6.86 3.70
N LEU A 177 18.77 -7.63 3.33
CA LEU A 177 20.16 -7.21 3.50
C LEU A 177 20.74 -6.62 2.21
N ARG A 178 20.92 -5.29 2.24
CA ARG A 178 21.68 -4.42 1.32
C ARG A 178 21.07 -4.23 -0.08
N SER A 179 20.18 -3.25 -0.16
CA SER A 179 19.51 -2.80 -1.38
C SER A 179 19.92 -1.37 -1.75
N ASP A 180 21.14 -0.95 -1.40
CA ASP A 180 21.43 0.47 -1.16
C ASP A 180 22.00 1.21 -2.38
N GLU A 181 22.65 0.52 -3.32
CA GLU A 181 23.28 1.16 -4.48
C GLU A 181 22.27 1.67 -5.52
N THR A 182 21.33 0.82 -5.99
CA THR A 182 20.31 1.24 -6.97
C THR A 182 19.36 2.27 -6.38
N ARG A 183 19.00 2.12 -5.10
CA ARG A 183 18.22 3.15 -4.39
C ARG A 183 19.05 4.42 -4.23
N GLY A 184 20.33 4.31 -3.90
CA GLY A 184 21.29 5.41 -3.79
C GLY A 184 21.42 6.21 -5.08
N ALA A 185 21.55 5.52 -6.22
CA ALA A 185 21.53 6.13 -7.55
C ALA A 185 20.21 6.87 -7.86
N ARG A 186 19.11 6.52 -7.18
CA ARG A 186 17.80 7.21 -7.24
C ARG A 186 17.66 8.30 -6.17
N GLY A 187 18.77 8.70 -5.55
CA GLY A 187 18.85 9.72 -4.51
C GLY A 187 18.37 9.24 -3.14
N TRP A 188 18.40 7.93 -2.87
CA TRP A 188 18.16 7.42 -1.53
C TRP A 188 19.39 7.62 -0.65
N HIS A 189 19.16 8.08 0.56
CA HIS A 189 20.10 8.02 1.67
C HIS A 189 19.30 7.58 2.88
N PHE A 190 19.93 6.85 3.80
CA PHE A 190 19.27 6.42 5.02
C PHE A 190 18.87 7.62 5.87
N VAL A 191 17.62 7.63 6.34
CA VAL A 191 17.11 8.62 7.28
C VAL A 191 16.54 7.87 8.48
N GLU A 192 17.16 8.07 9.64
CA GLU A 192 16.71 7.54 10.93
C GLU A 192 15.28 8.04 11.25
N GLY A 193 14.45 7.14 11.79
CA GLY A 193 13.03 7.39 12.03
C GLY A 193 12.14 7.32 10.80
N ILE A 194 12.70 7.13 9.59
CA ILE A 194 11.93 6.92 8.35
C ILE A 194 12.24 5.54 7.77
N ASP A 195 13.50 5.26 7.47
CA ASP A 195 13.90 4.05 6.75
C ASP A 195 14.02 2.80 7.67
N ASP A 196 14.01 3.00 8.99
CA ASP A 196 13.98 1.98 10.05
C ASP A 196 12.61 1.87 10.76
N ALA A 197 11.70 2.81 10.50
CA ALA A 197 10.37 2.81 11.09
C ALA A 197 9.51 1.65 10.58
N GLU A 198 8.52 1.22 11.37
CA GLU A 198 7.56 0.18 10.99
C GLU A 198 6.84 0.51 9.68
N SER A 199 6.59 1.81 9.42
CA SER A 199 5.98 2.24 8.17
C SER A 199 6.78 1.78 6.93
N GLU A 200 8.07 1.56 7.07
CA GLU A 200 8.97 1.14 5.99
C GLU A 200 9.34 -0.35 6.07
N CYS A 201 9.57 -0.86 7.29
CA CYS A 201 10.07 -2.21 7.54
C CYS A 201 8.98 -3.24 7.88
N GLY A 202 7.71 -2.85 8.04
CA GLY A 202 6.62 -3.69 8.55
C GLY A 202 6.28 -4.94 7.71
N LEU A 203 6.89 -5.08 6.54
CA LEU A 203 6.76 -6.24 5.65
C LEU A 203 8.09 -6.92 5.32
N ASP A 204 9.18 -6.55 5.98
CA ASP A 204 10.50 -7.16 5.74
C ASP A 204 10.56 -8.63 6.16
N GLY A 205 9.80 -9.01 7.19
CA GLY A 205 9.67 -10.41 7.64
C GLY A 205 8.58 -11.21 6.91
N TYR A 206 7.78 -10.60 6.03
CA TYR A 206 6.69 -11.29 5.34
C TYR A 206 7.25 -12.15 4.20
N GLN A 207 6.92 -13.45 4.22
CA GLN A 207 7.46 -14.45 3.26
C GLN A 207 6.44 -14.94 2.24
N GLY A 208 5.15 -14.63 2.40
CA GLY A 208 4.08 -15.16 1.55
C GLY A 208 3.87 -14.35 0.27
N TRP A 209 4.95 -13.92 -0.39
CA TRP A 209 4.91 -13.15 -1.64
C TRP A 209 4.68 -14.09 -2.84
N ASP A 210 3.69 -13.79 -3.66
CA ASP A 210 3.44 -14.52 -4.91
C ASP A 210 4.45 -14.11 -5.99
N PHE A 211 4.80 -12.82 -6.03
CA PHE A 211 5.78 -12.26 -6.95
C PHE A 211 6.82 -11.40 -6.24
N VAL A 212 8.08 -11.57 -6.65
CA VAL A 212 9.18 -10.65 -6.31
C VAL A 212 9.67 -9.98 -7.60
N VAL A 213 9.34 -8.70 -7.76
CA VAL A 213 9.73 -7.89 -8.91
C VAL A 213 11.05 -7.20 -8.60
N VAL A 214 12.07 -7.56 -9.36
CA VAL A 214 13.39 -6.93 -9.30
C VAL A 214 13.41 -5.78 -10.29
N ASN A 215 13.49 -4.55 -9.79
CA ASN A 215 13.45 -3.33 -10.56
C ASN A 215 14.84 -2.72 -10.72
N GLU A 216 15.65 -3.36 -11.56
CA GLU A 216 16.99 -2.89 -11.94
C GLU A 216 17.00 -2.31 -13.37
N PRO A 217 17.84 -1.30 -13.67
CA PRO A 217 17.92 -0.69 -14.99
C PRO A 217 18.20 -1.70 -16.13
N ASP A 218 19.09 -2.66 -15.90
CA ASP A 218 19.49 -3.71 -16.85
C ASP A 218 18.43 -4.84 -16.99
N ARG A 219 17.44 -4.88 -16.10
CA ARG A 219 16.43 -5.95 -16.02
C ARG A 219 15.06 -5.55 -16.52
N LYS A 220 14.93 -4.41 -17.21
CA LYS A 220 13.64 -3.89 -17.70
C LYS A 220 12.78 -4.94 -18.39
N ALA A 221 13.34 -5.73 -19.31
CA ALA A 221 12.61 -6.78 -20.02
C ALA A 221 12.05 -7.86 -19.07
N LYS A 222 12.81 -8.21 -18.02
CA LYS A 222 12.41 -9.19 -17.00
C LYS A 222 11.35 -8.62 -16.07
N THR A 223 11.47 -7.35 -15.69
CA THR A 223 10.43 -6.61 -14.96
C THR A 223 9.14 -6.58 -15.77
N ASP A 224 9.20 -6.22 -17.05
CA ASP A 224 8.04 -6.16 -17.94
C ASP A 224 7.37 -7.54 -18.11
N ALA A 225 8.16 -8.61 -18.23
CA ALA A 225 7.65 -9.98 -18.28
C ALA A 225 6.95 -10.40 -16.98
N MET A 226 7.49 -9.99 -15.82
CA MET A 226 6.89 -10.26 -14.51
C MET A 226 5.55 -9.53 -14.36
N LEU A 227 5.48 -8.25 -14.75
CA LEU A 227 4.23 -7.50 -14.76
C LEU A 227 3.20 -8.14 -15.70
N ALA A 228 3.61 -8.64 -16.86
CA ALA A 228 2.73 -9.38 -17.76
C ALA A 228 2.22 -10.69 -17.15
N ALA A 229 3.03 -11.38 -16.34
CA ALA A 229 2.59 -12.57 -15.60
C ALA A 229 1.53 -12.23 -14.56
N ILE A 230 1.75 -11.17 -13.78
CA ILE A 230 0.77 -10.67 -12.79
C ILE A 230 -0.56 -10.31 -13.47
N VAL A 231 -0.53 -9.65 -14.64
CA VAL A 231 -1.75 -9.32 -15.40
C VAL A 231 -2.51 -10.59 -15.80
N ARG A 232 -1.81 -11.63 -16.28
CA ARG A 232 -2.45 -12.90 -16.65
C ARG A 232 -3.13 -13.55 -15.45
N GLU A 233 -2.44 -13.62 -14.32
CA GLU A 233 -2.98 -14.22 -13.09
C GLU A 233 -4.18 -13.44 -12.56
N ALA A 234 -4.09 -12.11 -12.52
CA ALA A 234 -5.20 -11.25 -12.13
C ALA A 234 -6.40 -11.36 -13.08
N SER A 235 -6.15 -11.53 -14.38
CA SER A 235 -7.21 -11.72 -15.37
C SER A 235 -7.94 -13.04 -15.13
N VAL A 236 -7.23 -14.12 -14.82
CA VAL A 236 -7.81 -15.42 -14.44
C VAL A 236 -8.66 -15.28 -13.17
N GLY A 237 -8.12 -14.64 -12.13
CA GLY A 237 -8.84 -14.42 -10.86
C GLY A 237 -10.11 -13.57 -10.97
N CYS A 238 -10.33 -12.85 -12.08
CA CYS A 238 -11.57 -12.12 -12.32
C CYS A 238 -12.72 -13.02 -12.80
N TYR A 239 -12.42 -14.19 -13.37
CA TYR A 239 -13.42 -15.14 -13.88
C TYR A 239 -13.87 -16.17 -12.83
N TYR A 240 -13.05 -16.41 -11.80
CA TYR A 240 -13.32 -17.34 -10.69
C TYR A 240 -13.77 -16.60 -9.44
#